data_AF-A0A5C1WCR8-F1
#
_entry.id   AF-A0A5C1WCR8-F1
#
_cell.length_a   1.000
_cell.length_b   1.000
_cell.length_c   1.000
_cell.angle_alpha   90.00
_cell.angle_beta   90.00
_cell.angle_gamma   90.00
#
_symmetry.space_group_name_H-M   'P 1'
#
loop_
_entity.id
_entity.type
_entity.pdbx_description
1 polymer ?
#
loop_
_entity_poly.entity_id
_entity_poly.type
_entity_poly.pdbx_seq_one_letter_code
_entity_poly.pdbx_strand_id
1 'polypeptide(L)'
;MSSALETSQASAVTIGHRMPILATLPFWPHPDNLIEASLMVTEKFEALAEGAVAATGEMAALGLRAAFGRADAQDLASGLISVAVAAAKPAQRRVRANARRLSHH
;
A
#
# COMPACT_ATOMS: atom_id res chain seq x y z
N MET A 1 3.02 -4.48 17.73
CA MET A 1 4.39 -4.14 17.28
C MET A 1 4.93 -5.03 16.15
N SER A 2 4.50 -6.30 15.98
CA SER A 2 5.00 -7.19 14.91
C SER A 2 4.74 -6.71 13.47
N SER A 3 3.52 -6.21 13.17
CA SER A 3 3.14 -5.92 11.78
C SER A 3 3.88 -4.74 11.14
N ALA A 4 4.27 -3.73 11.92
CA ALA A 4 5.03 -2.58 11.44
C ALA A 4 6.47 -2.98 11.10
N LEU A 5 7.09 -3.80 11.95
CA LEU A 5 8.42 -4.37 11.70
C LEU A 5 8.42 -5.28 10.47
N GLU A 6 7.45 -6.16 10.34
CA GLU A 6 7.28 -7.01 9.14
C GLU A 6 7.15 -6.17 7.86
N THR A 7 6.38 -5.08 7.93
CA THR A 7 6.18 -4.20 6.78
C THR A 7 7.46 -3.43 6.44
N SER A 8 8.21 -2.99 7.46
CA SER A 8 9.52 -2.36 7.29
C SER A 8 10.53 -3.31 6.66
N GLN A 9 10.62 -4.56 7.14
CA GLN A 9 11.50 -5.58 6.57
C GLN A 9 11.12 -5.92 5.13
N ALA A 10 9.82 -6.12 4.85
CA ALA A 10 9.34 -6.37 3.51
C ALA A 10 9.61 -5.19 2.56
N SER A 11 9.50 -3.96 3.07
CA SER A 11 9.87 -2.76 2.33
C SER A 11 11.36 -2.73 2.03
N ALA A 12 12.22 -3.07 3.00
CA ALA A 12 13.66 -3.11 2.82
C ALA A 12 14.09 -4.13 1.74
N VAL A 13 13.52 -5.34 1.75
CA VAL A 13 13.77 -6.35 0.71
C VAL A 13 13.35 -5.83 -0.67
N THR A 14 12.15 -5.24 -0.75
CA THR A 14 11.61 -4.71 -2.00
C THR A 14 12.48 -3.56 -2.55
N ILE A 15 12.88 -2.63 -1.70
CA ILE A 15 13.74 -1.49 -2.06
C ILE A 15 15.12 -1.99 -2.48
N GLY A 16 15.72 -2.89 -1.70
CA GLY A 16 17.05 -3.43 -2.00
C GLY A 16 17.13 -4.09 -3.38
N HIS A 17 16.08 -4.80 -3.78
CA HIS A 17 16.03 -5.44 -5.10
C HIS A 17 15.68 -4.48 -6.24
N ARG A 18 14.80 -3.49 -5.99
CA ARG A 18 14.28 -2.60 -7.05
C ARG A 18 15.11 -1.34 -7.28
N MET A 19 15.89 -0.89 -6.29
CA MET A 19 16.72 0.30 -6.40
C MET A 19 17.82 0.19 -7.48
N PRO A 20 18.54 -0.94 -7.64
CA PRO A 20 19.52 -1.08 -8.71
C PRO A 20 18.89 -0.98 -10.11
N ILE A 21 17.71 -1.57 -10.32
CA ILE A 21 16.95 -1.49 -11.57
C ILE A 21 16.62 -0.02 -11.89
N LEU A 22 16.08 0.70 -10.91
CA LEU A 22 15.70 2.11 -11.07
C LEU A 22 16.91 3.05 -11.24
N ALA A 23 18.01 2.77 -10.56
CA ALA A 23 19.23 3.57 -10.65
C ALA A 23 19.97 3.39 -11.99
N THR A 24 19.88 2.20 -12.58
CA THR A 24 20.58 1.89 -13.84
C THR A 24 19.76 2.24 -15.07
N LEU A 25 18.43 2.28 -14.97
CA LEU A 25 17.50 2.55 -16.07
C LEU A 25 17.84 3.75 -16.96
N PRO A 26 18.22 4.94 -16.42
CA PRO A 26 18.57 6.10 -17.25
C PRO A 26 19.84 5.92 -18.10
N PHE A 27 20.73 5.03 -17.68
CA PHE A 27 22.05 4.83 -18.28
C PHE A 27 22.14 3.54 -19.10
N TRP A 28 21.39 2.52 -18.71
CA TRP A 28 21.38 1.20 -19.33
C TRP A 28 19.97 0.59 -19.35
N PRO A 29 19.12 1.02 -20.31
CA PRO A 29 17.74 0.55 -20.42
C PRO A 29 17.69 -0.86 -21.03
N HIS A 30 17.88 -1.89 -20.20
CA HIS A 30 17.61 -3.27 -20.61
C HIS A 30 16.09 -3.51 -20.73
N PRO A 31 15.59 -4.23 -21.76
CA PRO A 31 14.16 -4.50 -21.92
C PRO A 31 13.49 -5.06 -20.67
N ASP A 32 14.13 -6.00 -19.98
CA ASP A 32 13.60 -6.61 -18.74
C ASP A 32 13.45 -5.59 -17.60
N ASN A 33 14.36 -4.61 -17.50
CA ASN A 33 14.31 -3.56 -16.48
C ASN A 33 13.15 -2.58 -16.75
N LEU A 34 12.84 -2.31 -18.03
CA LEU A 34 11.71 -1.47 -18.43
C LEU A 34 10.37 -2.15 -18.14
N ILE A 35 10.29 -3.47 -18.36
CA ILE A 35 9.12 -4.28 -18.03
C ILE A 35 8.91 -4.28 -16.51
N GLU A 36 9.94 -4.60 -15.73
CA GLU A 36 9.82 -4.61 -14.27
C GLU A 36 9.49 -3.22 -13.73
N ALA A 37 10.09 -2.14 -14.23
CA ALA A 37 9.74 -0.78 -13.82
C ALA A 37 8.29 -0.41 -14.16
N SER A 38 7.77 -0.85 -15.31
CA SER A 38 6.36 -0.65 -15.66
C SER A 38 5.44 -1.42 -14.72
N LEU A 39 5.79 -2.68 -14.38
CA LEU A 39 5.08 -3.47 -13.37
C LEU A 39 5.09 -2.78 -12.00
N MET A 40 6.22 -2.21 -11.57
CA MET A 40 6.31 -1.46 -10.30
C MET A 40 5.32 -0.29 -10.25
N VAL A 41 5.12 0.41 -11.37
CA VAL A 41 4.19 1.54 -11.45
C VAL A 41 2.74 1.04 -11.40
N THR A 42 2.41 0.02 -12.18
CA THR A 42 1.07 -0.60 -12.18
C THR A 42 0.69 -1.09 -10.79
N GLU A 43 1.60 -1.79 -10.10
CA GLU A 43 1.38 -2.27 -8.72
C GLU A 43 1.00 -1.12 -7.75
N LYS A 44 1.59 0.07 -7.91
CA LYS A 44 1.28 1.25 -7.09
C LYS A 44 -0.11 1.80 -7.41
N PHE A 45 -0.47 1.89 -8.69
CA PHE A 45 -1.79 2.37 -9.11
C PHE A 45 -2.91 1.44 -8.70
N GLU A 46 -2.72 0.12 -8.80
CA GLU A 46 -3.71 -0.84 -8.31
C GLU A 46 -3.89 -0.73 -6.79
N ALA A 47 -2.79 -0.58 -6.03
CA ALA A 47 -2.86 -0.39 -4.59
C ALA A 47 -3.62 0.89 -4.22
N LEU A 48 -3.40 1.96 -4.97
CA LEU A 48 -4.10 3.23 -4.81
C LEU A 48 -5.59 3.07 -5.10
N ALA A 49 -5.95 2.43 -6.21
CA ALA A 49 -7.35 2.24 -6.61
C ALA A 49 -8.11 1.38 -5.59
N GLU A 50 -7.56 0.24 -5.19
CA GLU A 50 -8.16 -0.61 -4.15
C GLU A 50 -8.25 0.12 -2.80
N GLY A 51 -7.21 0.88 -2.45
CA GLY A 51 -7.18 1.67 -1.22
C GLY A 51 -8.25 2.76 -1.20
N ALA A 52 -8.44 3.46 -2.32
CA ALA A 52 -9.47 4.47 -2.47
C ALA A 52 -10.87 3.87 -2.30
N VAL A 53 -11.17 2.75 -2.97
CA VAL A 53 -12.46 2.06 -2.84
C VAL A 53 -12.71 1.62 -1.39
N ALA A 54 -11.71 1.01 -0.75
CA ALA A 54 -11.83 0.58 0.64
C ALA A 54 -12.04 1.76 1.60
N ALA A 55 -11.31 2.87 1.40
CA ALA A 55 -11.46 4.09 2.18
C ALA A 55 -12.85 4.71 2.01
N THR A 56 -13.39 4.74 0.79
CA THR A 56 -14.75 5.23 0.54
C THR A 56 -15.80 4.41 1.29
N GLY A 57 -15.64 3.08 1.35
CA GLY A 57 -16.52 2.21 2.14
C GLY A 57 -16.54 2.55 3.63
N GLU A 58 -15.36 2.70 4.24
CA GLU A 58 -15.24 3.10 5.65
C GLU A 58 -15.73 4.53 5.91
N MET A 59 -15.49 5.45 4.97
CA MET A 59 -15.97 6.83 5.06
C MET A 59 -17.50 6.88 5.03
N ALA A 60 -18.13 6.07 4.17
CA ALA A 60 -19.58 5.94 4.11
C ALA A 60 -20.14 5.35 5.42
N ALA A 61 -19.49 4.31 5.97
CA ALA A 61 -19.87 3.72 7.25
C ALA A 61 -19.77 4.73 8.40
N LEU A 62 -18.71 5.55 8.42
CA LEU A 62 -18.56 6.65 9.38
C LEU A 62 -19.67 7.71 9.22
N GLY A 63 -19.95 8.13 7.98
CA GLY A 63 -21.02 9.09 7.69
C GLY A 63 -22.39 8.60 8.16
N LEU A 64 -22.70 7.32 7.94
CA LEU A 64 -23.94 6.71 8.43
C LEU A 64 -24.01 6.71 9.96
N ARG A 65 -22.93 6.30 10.65
CA ARG A 65 -22.86 6.34 12.13
C ARG A 65 -23.10 7.75 12.67
N ALA A 66 -22.50 8.75 12.05
CA ALA A 66 -22.70 10.15 12.42
C ALA A 66 -24.14 10.62 12.18
N ALA A 67 -24.75 10.27 11.05
CA ALA A 67 -26.12 10.65 10.72
C ALA A 67 -27.16 10.08 11.71
N PHE A 68 -26.91 8.90 12.28
CA PHE A 68 -27.79 8.27 13.27
C PHE A 68 -27.46 8.65 14.73
N GLY A 69 -26.68 9.71 14.95
CA GLY A 69 -26.36 10.20 16.30
C GLY A 69 -25.39 9.31 17.09
N ARG A 70 -24.67 8.41 16.42
CA ARG A 70 -23.67 7.50 17.00
C ARG A 70 -22.25 7.91 16.62
N ALA A 71 -21.94 9.20 16.79
CA ALA A 71 -20.60 9.71 16.57
C ALA A 71 -20.24 10.75 17.63
N ASP A 72 -19.77 10.29 18.79
CA ASP A 72 -19.03 11.17 19.68
C ASP A 72 -17.62 11.45 19.10
N ALA A 73 -16.83 12.28 19.79
CA ALA A 73 -15.49 12.65 19.33
C ALA A 73 -14.54 11.45 19.19
N GLN A 74 -14.73 10.40 20.01
CA GLN A 74 -13.91 9.19 19.98
C GLN A 74 -14.31 8.27 18.82
N ASP A 75 -15.61 8.15 18.54
CA ASP A 75 -16.13 7.46 17.36
C ASP A 75 -15.64 8.10 16.06
N LEU A 76 -15.60 9.43 16.01
CA LEU A 76 -15.10 10.14 14.83
C LEU A 76 -13.60 9.89 14.63
N ALA A 77 -12.79 10.00 15.69
CA ALA A 77 -11.36 9.74 15.63
C ALA A 77 -11.04 8.30 15.22
N SER A 78 -11.71 7.32 15.85
CA SER A 78 -11.53 5.91 15.51
C SER A 78 -12.03 5.57 14.10
N GLY A 79 -13.10 6.22 13.65
CA GLY A 79 -13.60 6.14 12.28
C GLY A 79 -12.58 6.64 11.25
N LEU A 80 -11.98 7.80 11.47
CA LEU A 80 -10.94 8.36 10.60
C LEU A 80 -9.70 7.47 10.55
N ILE A 81 -9.30 6.89 11.69
CA ILE A 81 -8.22 5.89 11.73
C ILE A 81 -8.59 4.67 10.91
N SER A 82 -9.84 4.19 10.98
CA SER A 82 -10.31 3.04 10.21
C SER A 82 -10.26 3.31 8.70
N VAL A 83 -10.65 4.51 8.26
CA VAL A 83 -10.51 4.97 6.88
C VAL A 83 -9.04 4.94 6.44
N ALA A 84 -8.13 5.50 7.24
CA ALA A 84 -6.70 5.52 6.93
C ALA A 84 -6.10 4.10 6.86
N VAL A 85 -6.48 3.21 7.79
CA VAL A 85 -6.05 1.81 7.80
C VAL A 85 -6.58 1.08 6.56
N ALA A 86 -7.84 1.28 6.19
CA ALA A 86 -8.44 0.68 5.00
C ALA A 86 -7.73 1.15 3.71
N ALA A 87 -7.40 2.45 3.63
CA ALA A 87 -6.64 3.01 2.52
C ALA A 87 -5.24 2.39 2.38
N ALA A 88 -4.54 2.16 3.51
CA ALA A 88 -3.16 1.68 3.51
C ALA A 88 -3.02 0.16 3.36
N LYS A 89 -4.05 -0.61 3.72
CA LYS A 89 -4.00 -2.09 3.78
C LYS A 89 -3.63 -2.76 2.44
N PRO A 90 -4.13 -2.32 1.26
CA PRO A 90 -3.73 -2.90 -0.02
C PRO A 90 -2.24 -2.73 -0.32
N ALA A 91 -1.67 -1.56 -0.01
CA ALA A 91 -0.23 -1.30 -0.19
C ALA A 91 0.62 -2.21 0.72
N GLN A 92 0.25 -2.34 1.99
CA GLN A 92 0.95 -3.23 2.94
C GLN A 92 0.92 -4.70 2.48
N ARG A 93 -0.24 -5.17 1.99
CA ARG A 93 -0.38 -6.52 1.46
C ARG A 93 0.52 -6.76 0.26
N ARG A 94 0.58 -5.80 -0.68
CA ARG A 94 1.43 -5.88 -1.87
C ARG A 94 2.92 -5.85 -1.52
N VAL A 95 3.35 -4.99 -0.61
CA VAL A 95 4.76 -4.96 -0.15
C VAL A 95 5.18 -6.31 0.41
N ARG A 96 4.33 -6.96 1.21
CA ARG A 96 4.60 -8.30 1.75
C ARG A 96 4.66 -9.37 0.66
N ALA A 97 3.73 -9.34 -0.30
CA ALA A 97 3.71 -10.27 -1.41
C ALA A 97 4.95 -10.10 -2.31
N ASN A 98 5.35 -8.86 -2.60
CA ASN A 98 6.54 -8.54 -3.38
C ASN A 98 7.82 -8.96 -2.66
N ALA A 99 7.94 -8.70 -1.36
CA ALA A 99 9.09 -9.17 -0.59
C ALA A 99 9.25 -10.70 -0.68
N ARG A 100 8.15 -11.45 -0.63
CA ARG A 100 8.17 -12.92 -0.83
C ARG A 100 8.62 -13.29 -2.25
N ARG A 101 8.03 -12.68 -3.28
CA ARG A 101 8.39 -12.91 -4.70
C ARG A 101 9.89 -12.68 -4.93
N LEU A 102 10.40 -11.57 -4.40
CA LEU A 102 11.79 -11.13 -4.58
C LEU A 102 12.78 -11.91 -3.71
N SER A 103 12.34 -12.48 -2.58
CA SER A 103 13.20 -13.36 -1.75
C SER A 103 13.39 -14.76 -2.35
N HIS A 104 12.57 -15.15 -3.32
CA HIS A 104 12.67 -16.43 -4.03
C HIS A 104 13.37 -16.31 -5.38
N HIS A 105 13.85 -15.12 -5.72
CA HIS A 105 14.55 -14.79 -6.96
C HIS A 105 16.04 -14.59 -6.68
#